data_AF-A0A3P1S4E6-F1
#
_entry.id   AF-A0A3P1S4E6-F1
#
_cell.length_a   1.000
_cell.length_b   1.000
_cell.length_c   1.000
_cell.angle_alpha   90.00
_cell.angle_beta   90.00
_cell.angle_gamma   90.00
#
_symmetry.space_group_name_H-M   'P 1'
#
loop_
_entity.id
_entity.type
_entity.pdbx_description
1 polymer ?
#
loop_
_entity_poly.entity_id
_entity_poly.type
_entity_poly.pdbx_seq_one_letter_code
_entity_poly.pdbx_strand_id
1 'polypeptide(L)'
;MNKIICSLLVSLLLLAGCSEKVTKLNVSLTSLDSVDVDMSSYHNMSVSKHVFKKVTFGQANKLYAGENNSGGSAVVVYGYPGCPFCQQAMHVLNDAAETLGIYVYYVEATQEYEGKQADIDTLMSLISEYLLKENKSDQLYVPQVFVIKNGEIVGSHLSLVNSYRGGNLSDGQYKELKNIYIRIMKKLSD
;
A
#
# COMPACT_ATOMS: atom_id res chain seq x y z
N MET A 1 -51.76 1.73 46.73
CA MET A 1 -50.75 0.68 46.99
C MET A 1 -50.29 0.09 45.66
N ASN A 2 -49.00 0.28 45.35
CA ASN A 2 -48.06 -0.70 44.76
C ASN A 2 -48.44 -1.34 43.39
N LYS A 3 -47.65 -1.31 42.30
CA LYS A 3 -46.18 -1.33 42.14
C LYS A 3 -45.74 -0.90 40.73
N ILE A 4 -44.54 -0.34 40.71
CA ILE A 4 -43.60 -0.14 39.60
C ILE A 4 -43.18 -1.49 38.99
N ILE A 5 -43.15 -1.61 37.65
CA ILE A 5 -42.27 -2.52 36.87
C ILE A 5 -42.00 -1.82 35.52
N CYS A 6 -40.88 -1.09 35.37
CA CYS A 6 -39.61 -1.56 34.80
C CYS A 6 -39.66 -2.00 33.31
N SER A 7 -39.22 -1.08 32.45
CA SER A 7 -38.16 -1.26 31.44
C SER A 7 -38.28 -2.39 30.41
N LEU A 8 -38.36 -2.03 29.13
CA LEU A 8 -37.50 -2.61 28.08
C LEU A 8 -37.58 -1.74 26.81
N LEU A 9 -36.68 -0.76 26.75
CA LEU A 9 -36.13 -0.27 25.49
C LEU A 9 -35.44 -1.46 24.81
N VAL A 10 -35.91 -1.85 23.63
CA VAL A 10 -35.06 -2.51 22.63
C VAL A 10 -35.19 -1.70 21.36
N SER A 11 -34.40 -0.65 21.30
CA SER A 11 -34.06 0.07 20.07
C SER A 11 -33.48 -0.94 19.09
N LEU A 12 -34.28 -1.32 18.08
CA LEU A 12 -33.84 -2.05 16.91
C LEU A 12 -32.97 -1.08 16.07
N LEU A 13 -31.72 -0.90 16.50
CA LEU A 13 -30.69 -0.23 15.73
C LEU A 13 -30.42 -1.11 14.50
N LEU A 14 -31.09 -0.75 13.40
CA LEU A 14 -30.72 -1.17 12.06
C LEU A 14 -29.26 -0.79 11.86
N LEU A 15 -28.36 -1.78 12.02
CA LEU A 15 -27.02 -1.74 11.46
C LEU A 15 -27.19 -1.78 9.94
N ALA A 16 -27.52 -0.61 9.36
CA ALA A 16 -27.26 -0.35 7.97
C ALA A 16 -25.73 -0.38 7.81
N GLY A 17 -25.20 -1.58 7.59
CA GLY A 17 -23.86 -1.74 7.05
C GLY A 17 -23.88 -1.10 5.68
N CYS A 18 -23.54 0.19 5.61
CA CYS A 18 -23.25 0.87 4.36
C CYS A 18 -22.07 0.12 3.72
N SER A 19 -22.38 -0.82 2.83
CA SER A 19 -21.43 -1.30 1.86
C SER A 19 -21.19 -0.12 0.92
N GLU A 20 -20.20 0.72 1.23
CA GLU A 20 -19.73 1.73 0.29
C GLU A 20 -19.38 1.03 -1.01
N LYS A 21 -20.12 1.32 -2.07
CA LYS A 21 -19.85 0.78 -3.40
C LYS A 21 -18.52 1.34 -3.86
N VAL A 22 -17.45 0.55 -3.76
CA VAL A 22 -16.12 0.96 -4.22
C VAL A 22 -16.17 1.11 -5.74
N THR A 23 -15.88 2.31 -6.23
CA THR A 23 -15.92 2.67 -7.64
C THR A 23 -14.49 2.75 -8.18
N LYS A 24 -14.29 2.33 -9.44
CA LYS A 24 -13.00 2.46 -10.12
C LYS A 24 -12.55 3.92 -10.13
N LEU A 25 -11.26 4.16 -9.92
CA LEU A 25 -10.69 5.50 -9.98
C LEU A 25 -10.56 5.94 -11.44
N ASN A 26 -11.01 7.14 -11.74
CA ASN A 26 -10.74 7.81 -13.01
C ASN A 26 -9.56 8.77 -12.81
N VAL A 27 -8.35 8.22 -12.79
CA VAL A 27 -7.10 8.97 -12.56
C VAL A 27 -6.10 8.67 -13.67
N SER A 28 -5.36 9.68 -14.10
CA SER A 28 -4.23 9.48 -15.02
C SER A 28 -2.98 9.21 -14.21
N LEU A 29 -2.48 7.98 -14.27
CA LEU A 29 -1.23 7.60 -13.62
C LEU A 29 -0.03 7.86 -14.54
N THR A 30 1.10 8.20 -13.93
CA THR A 30 2.36 8.39 -14.64
C THR A 30 2.86 7.06 -15.19
N SER A 31 3.10 7.03 -16.50
CA SER A 31 3.73 5.90 -17.16
C SER A 31 5.24 5.97 -17.00
N LEU A 32 5.83 4.91 -16.45
CA LEU A 32 7.26 4.68 -16.41
C LEU A 32 7.59 3.58 -17.42
N ASP A 33 8.85 3.50 -17.81
CA ASP A 33 9.38 2.31 -18.47
C ASP A 33 9.41 1.19 -17.42
N SER A 34 8.54 0.20 -17.58
CA SER A 34 8.31 -0.86 -16.61
C SER A 34 8.25 -2.20 -17.31
N VAL A 35 8.67 -3.26 -16.63
CA VAL A 35 8.60 -4.62 -17.15
C VAL A 35 7.53 -5.43 -16.42
N ASP A 36 7.05 -6.48 -17.07
CA ASP A 36 6.24 -7.48 -16.40
C ASP A 36 7.05 -8.15 -15.29
N VAL A 37 6.38 -8.52 -14.20
CA VAL A 37 7.01 -9.09 -13.01
C VAL A 37 6.38 -10.42 -12.70
N ASP A 38 7.21 -11.42 -12.38
CA ASP A 38 6.70 -12.68 -11.87
C ASP A 38 6.41 -12.56 -10.37
N MET A 39 5.12 -12.48 -10.01
CA MET A 39 4.68 -12.44 -8.62
C MET A 39 4.48 -13.83 -8.00
N SER A 40 4.82 -14.93 -8.70
CA SER A 40 4.63 -16.32 -8.24
C SER A 40 5.34 -16.65 -6.93
N SER A 41 6.40 -15.90 -6.62
CA SER A 41 7.16 -16.06 -5.37
C SER A 41 6.41 -15.50 -4.14
N TYR A 42 5.29 -14.79 -4.35
CA TYR A 42 4.39 -14.35 -3.29
C TYR A 42 3.21 -15.32 -3.15
N HIS A 43 2.86 -15.68 -1.91
CA HIS A 43 1.72 -16.55 -1.64
C HIS A 43 0.40 -15.93 -2.12
N ASN A 44 -0.49 -16.79 -2.64
CA ASN A 44 -1.81 -16.40 -3.15
C ASN A 44 -1.78 -15.35 -4.27
N MET A 45 -0.66 -15.23 -4.98
CA MET A 45 -0.53 -14.37 -6.16
C MET A 45 -0.66 -15.19 -7.44
N SER A 46 -1.40 -14.66 -8.41
CA SER A 46 -1.42 -15.21 -9.76
C SER A 46 -0.21 -14.73 -10.55
N VAL A 47 0.38 -15.60 -11.38
CA VAL A 47 1.50 -15.26 -12.27
C VAL A 47 1.06 -14.36 -13.43
N SER A 48 -0.17 -14.52 -13.92
CA SER A 48 -0.65 -13.85 -15.15
C SER A 48 -1.77 -12.84 -14.92
N LYS A 49 -2.28 -12.74 -13.68
CA LYS A 49 -3.41 -11.87 -13.34
C LYS A 49 -3.11 -11.09 -12.07
N HIS A 50 -2.29 -10.05 -12.20
CA HIS A 50 -2.00 -9.11 -11.12
C HIS A 50 -1.83 -7.69 -11.66
N VAL A 51 -1.86 -6.72 -10.75
CA VAL A 51 -1.77 -5.28 -11.07
C VAL A 51 -0.35 -4.70 -11.04
N PHE A 52 0.65 -5.51 -10.66
CA PHE A 52 2.03 -5.04 -10.47
C PHE A 52 2.81 -4.88 -11.77
N LYS A 53 3.66 -3.85 -11.81
CA LYS A 53 4.66 -3.59 -12.85
C LYS A 53 6.02 -3.33 -12.20
N LYS A 54 7.07 -4.07 -12.58
CA LYS A 54 8.40 -3.90 -11.97
C LYS A 54 9.11 -2.68 -12.55
N VAL A 55 9.68 -1.87 -11.67
CA VAL A 55 10.55 -0.74 -11.99
C VAL A 55 11.77 -0.75 -11.06
N THR A 56 12.85 -0.10 -11.47
CA THR A 56 14.03 0.11 -10.63
C THR A 56 13.82 1.27 -9.66
N PHE A 57 14.71 1.40 -8.67
CA PHE A 57 14.75 2.58 -7.78
C PHE A 57 14.85 3.89 -8.57
N GLY A 58 15.80 3.98 -9.52
CA GLY A 58 15.97 5.19 -10.33
C GLY A 58 14.76 5.53 -11.20
N GLN A 59 13.99 4.53 -11.66
CA GLN A 59 12.72 4.77 -12.35
C GLN A 59 11.64 5.26 -11.38
N ALA A 60 11.49 4.63 -10.21
CA ALA A 60 10.54 5.04 -9.19
C ALA A 60 10.81 6.45 -8.63
N ASN A 61 12.09 6.81 -8.47
CA ASN A 61 12.50 8.13 -7.97
C ASN A 61 11.97 9.29 -8.83
N LYS A 62 11.75 9.05 -10.13
CA LYS A 62 11.16 10.05 -11.05
C LYS A 62 9.71 10.40 -10.73
N LEU A 63 9.03 9.60 -9.89
CA LEU A 63 7.67 9.88 -9.47
C LEU A 63 7.60 10.96 -8.40
N TYR A 64 8.66 11.17 -7.62
CA TYR A 64 8.68 12.14 -6.54
C TYR A 64 9.08 13.51 -7.08
N ALA A 65 8.48 14.57 -6.51
CA ALA A 65 8.95 15.93 -6.73
C ALA A 65 10.30 16.06 -6.02
N GLY A 66 11.38 15.80 -6.75
CA GLY A 66 12.72 16.21 -6.31
C GLY A 66 12.90 17.73 -6.42
N GLU A 67 14.15 18.20 -6.46
CA GLU A 67 14.48 19.64 -6.47
C GLU A 67 13.84 20.44 -7.63
N ASN A 68 13.47 19.77 -8.72
CA ASN A 68 12.92 20.41 -9.94
C ASN A 68 11.38 20.45 -9.98
N ASN A 69 10.67 20.03 -8.92
CA ASN A 69 9.19 20.10 -8.79
C ASN A 69 8.33 19.45 -9.89
N SER A 70 8.92 18.59 -10.73
CA SER A 70 8.21 17.83 -11.77
C SER A 70 8.11 16.36 -11.36
N GLY A 71 7.09 16.01 -10.57
CA GLY A 71 6.82 14.63 -10.16
C GLY A 71 5.64 14.00 -10.88
N GLY A 72 5.35 12.74 -10.56
CA GLY A 72 4.29 11.93 -11.15
C GLY A 72 3.17 11.57 -10.17
N SER A 73 2.18 10.84 -10.66
CA SER A 73 1.07 10.28 -9.88
C SER A 73 1.05 8.77 -10.02
N ALA A 74 1.25 8.02 -8.94
CA ALA A 74 1.33 6.57 -8.96
C ALA A 74 1.16 5.95 -7.56
N VAL A 75 0.91 4.64 -7.52
CA VAL A 75 1.12 3.82 -6.33
C VAL A 75 2.43 3.06 -6.50
N VAL A 76 3.29 3.08 -5.49
CA VAL A 76 4.56 2.33 -5.46
C VAL A 76 4.60 1.46 -4.21
N VAL A 77 5.05 0.21 -4.35
CA VAL A 77 5.37 -0.68 -3.23
C VAL A 77 6.82 -1.10 -3.28
N TYR A 78 7.47 -1.01 -2.12
CA TYR A 78 8.81 -1.53 -1.88
C TYR A 78 8.70 -2.81 -1.05
N GLY A 79 9.32 -3.90 -1.53
CA GLY A 79 9.30 -5.20 -0.89
C GLY A 79 10.19 -6.18 -1.64
N TYR A 80 10.30 -7.42 -1.18
CA TYR A 80 11.08 -8.44 -1.89
C TYR A 80 10.54 -9.86 -1.62
N PRO A 81 10.81 -10.83 -2.50
CA PRO A 81 10.42 -12.22 -2.29
C PRO A 81 11.11 -12.80 -1.05
N GLY A 82 10.36 -13.49 -0.20
CA GLY A 82 10.90 -14.10 1.04
C GLY A 82 10.83 -13.21 2.28
N CYS A 83 10.48 -11.93 2.15
CA CYS A 83 10.09 -11.07 3.27
C CYS A 83 8.75 -11.55 3.89
N PRO A 84 8.70 -12.02 5.16
CA PRO A 84 7.47 -12.62 5.72
C PRO A 84 6.27 -11.67 5.77
N PHE A 85 6.51 -10.38 5.98
CA PHE A 85 5.46 -9.37 5.98
C PHE A 85 4.98 -9.06 4.56
N CYS A 86 5.90 -8.99 3.61
CA CYS A 86 5.59 -8.78 2.20
C CYS A 86 4.76 -9.94 1.63
N GLN A 87 5.03 -11.18 2.05
CA GLN A 87 4.23 -12.36 1.71
C GLN A 87 2.75 -12.20 2.08
N GLN A 88 2.47 -11.53 3.21
CA GLN A 88 1.10 -11.28 3.64
C GLN A 88 0.49 -10.04 2.99
N ALA A 89 1.28 -9.05 2.58
CA ALA A 89 0.78 -7.78 2.05
C ALA A 89 0.44 -7.82 0.56
N MET A 90 1.24 -8.49 -0.28
CA MET A 90 1.17 -8.32 -1.74
C MET A 90 -0.17 -8.71 -2.35
N HIS A 91 -0.78 -9.82 -1.90
CA HIS A 91 -2.09 -10.23 -2.39
C HIS A 91 -3.21 -9.27 -1.93
N VAL A 92 -3.13 -8.74 -0.71
CA VAL A 92 -4.09 -7.73 -0.22
C VAL A 92 -3.98 -6.43 -1.00
N LEU A 93 -2.75 -6.03 -1.31
CA LEU A 93 -2.47 -4.83 -2.12
C LEU A 93 -2.95 -4.99 -3.56
N ASN A 94 -2.73 -6.16 -4.16
CA ASN A 94 -3.27 -6.52 -5.48
C ASN A 94 -4.79 -6.33 -5.49
N ASP A 95 -5.49 -6.93 -4.54
CA ASP A 95 -6.94 -6.93 -4.50
C ASP A 95 -7.51 -5.52 -4.25
N ALA A 96 -6.81 -4.68 -3.48
CA ALA A 96 -7.16 -3.28 -3.28
C ALA A 96 -7.06 -2.47 -4.58
N ALA A 97 -5.92 -2.57 -5.27
CA ALA A 97 -5.67 -1.85 -6.51
C ALA A 97 -6.54 -2.37 -7.68
N GLU A 98 -6.79 -3.67 -7.77
CA GLU A 98 -7.72 -4.26 -8.75
C GLU A 98 -9.15 -3.74 -8.54
N THR A 99 -9.60 -3.65 -7.29
CA THR A 99 -10.92 -3.07 -6.93
C THR A 99 -11.05 -1.63 -7.46
N LEU A 100 -9.96 -0.86 -7.43
CA LEU A 100 -9.92 0.52 -7.89
C LEU A 100 -9.59 0.65 -9.39
N GLY A 101 -9.26 -0.44 -10.08
CA GLY A 101 -8.91 -0.44 -11.49
C GLY A 101 -7.59 0.25 -11.81
N ILE A 102 -6.62 0.25 -10.88
CA ILE A 102 -5.31 0.87 -11.04
C ILE A 102 -4.19 -0.16 -10.98
N TYR A 103 -3.02 0.19 -11.53
CA TYR A 103 -1.79 -0.61 -11.40
C TYR A 103 -0.91 -0.09 -10.25
N VAL A 104 0.04 -0.93 -9.82
CA VAL A 104 1.02 -0.61 -8.76
C VAL A 104 2.44 -0.83 -9.30
N TYR A 105 3.33 0.13 -9.10
CA TYR A 105 4.76 -0.08 -9.36
C TYR A 105 5.39 -0.87 -8.22
N TYR A 106 6.05 -1.98 -8.55
CA TYR A 106 6.77 -2.83 -7.62
C TYR A 106 8.27 -2.54 -7.74
N VAL A 107 8.91 -2.23 -6.61
CA VAL A 107 10.36 -2.07 -6.49
C VAL A 107 10.88 -3.15 -5.57
N GLU A 108 11.77 -3.98 -6.10
CA GLU A 108 12.41 -5.04 -5.33
C GLU A 108 13.50 -4.46 -4.42
N ALA A 109 13.27 -4.49 -3.11
CA ALA A 109 14.11 -3.87 -2.09
C ALA A 109 14.93 -4.91 -1.30
N THR A 110 15.78 -5.67 -1.99
CA THR A 110 16.72 -6.64 -1.41
C THR A 110 18.03 -5.96 -0.98
N GLN A 111 18.82 -6.59 -0.09
CA GLN A 111 20.15 -6.06 0.29
C GLN A 111 21.15 -6.07 -0.88
N GLU A 112 20.96 -6.97 -1.85
CA GLU A 112 21.68 -7.00 -3.12
C GLU A 112 20.87 -6.22 -4.16
N TYR A 113 20.83 -4.91 -4.01
CA TYR A 113 20.06 -4.05 -4.90
C TYR A 113 20.58 -4.15 -6.33
N GLU A 114 19.71 -4.43 -7.30
CA GLU A 114 19.96 -4.18 -8.73
C GLU A 114 19.97 -2.66 -9.06
N GLY A 115 20.28 -1.82 -8.08
CA GLY A 115 20.31 -0.37 -8.16
C GLY A 115 21.72 0.16 -7.91
N LYS A 116 22.06 1.27 -8.56
CA LYS A 116 23.24 2.04 -8.14
C LYS A 116 22.94 2.56 -6.74
N GLN A 117 23.88 2.43 -5.80
CA GLN A 117 23.73 2.95 -4.43
C GLN A 117 23.16 4.39 -4.40
N ALA A 118 23.56 5.23 -5.37
CA ALA A 118 23.04 6.58 -5.56
C ALA A 118 21.50 6.68 -5.74
N ASP A 119 20.86 5.72 -6.40
CA ASP A 119 19.40 5.70 -6.56
C ASP A 119 18.70 5.41 -5.23
N ILE A 120 19.31 4.58 -4.39
CA ILE A 120 18.80 4.27 -3.05
C ILE A 120 18.97 5.50 -2.16
N ASP A 121 20.16 6.11 -2.16
CA ASP A 121 20.42 7.33 -1.38
C ASP A 121 19.46 8.46 -1.77
N THR A 122 19.19 8.59 -3.07
CA THR A 122 18.18 9.52 -3.60
C THR A 122 16.79 9.19 -3.05
N LEU A 123 16.37 7.93 -3.10
CA LEU A 123 15.09 7.52 -2.52
C LEU A 123 15.01 7.90 -1.04
N MET A 124 16.02 7.55 -0.25
CA MET A 124 16.06 7.79 1.19
C MET A 124 15.93 9.29 1.53
N SER A 125 16.53 10.16 0.71
CA SER A 125 16.33 11.60 0.82
C SER A 125 14.87 12.01 0.53
N LEU A 126 14.30 11.52 -0.57
CA LEU A 126 12.93 11.82 -1.01
C LEU A 126 11.86 11.36 0.00
N ILE A 127 12.11 10.28 0.75
CA ILE A 127 11.15 9.69 1.70
C ILE A 127 11.55 9.88 3.16
N SER A 128 12.51 10.75 3.47
CA SER A 128 13.13 10.87 4.80
C SER A 128 12.14 11.04 5.96
N GLU A 129 11.00 11.70 5.74
CA GLU A 129 9.93 11.87 6.74
C GLU A 129 9.17 10.57 7.08
N TYR A 130 9.24 9.57 6.19
CA TYR A 130 8.56 8.27 6.31
C TYR A 130 9.47 7.15 6.82
N LEU A 131 10.76 7.44 7.02
CA LEU A 131 11.72 6.47 7.53
C LEU A 131 11.55 6.27 9.03
N LEU A 132 11.57 5.01 9.48
CA LEU A 132 11.58 4.72 10.91
C LEU A 132 12.95 5.06 11.47
N LYS A 133 12.94 5.94 12.48
CA LYS A 133 14.14 6.42 13.17
C LYS A 133 14.46 5.52 14.35
N GLU A 134 14.92 4.30 14.09
CA GLU A 134 15.43 3.41 15.14
C GLU A 134 16.96 3.28 15.01
N ASN A 135 17.66 3.49 16.13
CA ASN A 135 19.10 3.17 16.29
C ASN A 135 20.09 3.80 15.26
N LYS A 136 19.94 5.10 14.96
CA LYS A 136 20.92 5.96 14.25
C LYS A 136 21.10 5.71 12.74
N SER A 137 20.38 4.78 12.11
CA SER A 137 20.34 4.68 10.64
C SER A 137 18.90 4.74 10.15
N ASP A 138 18.58 5.76 9.36
CA ASP A 138 17.30 5.82 8.67
C ASP A 138 17.23 4.64 7.69
N GLN A 139 16.25 3.75 7.84
CA GLN A 139 16.12 2.54 7.04
C GLN A 139 14.74 2.46 6.40
N LEU A 140 14.71 2.06 5.12
CA LEU A 140 13.48 1.67 4.44
C LEU A 140 13.05 0.29 4.95
N TYR A 141 12.00 0.27 5.77
CA TYR A 141 11.32 -0.97 6.15
C TYR A 141 10.30 -1.37 5.10
N VAL A 142 10.06 -2.67 4.95
CA VAL A 142 9.14 -3.22 3.94
C VAL A 142 8.15 -4.21 4.57
N PRO A 143 6.96 -4.43 3.98
CA PRO A 143 6.42 -3.75 2.79
C PRO A 143 6.10 -2.28 3.08
N GLN A 144 6.50 -1.39 2.18
CA GLN A 144 6.19 0.04 2.27
C GLN A 144 5.44 0.45 1.01
N VAL A 145 4.22 0.96 1.19
CA VAL A 145 3.39 1.49 0.11
C VAL A 145 3.41 3.02 0.17
N PHE A 146 3.62 3.66 -0.96
CA PHE A 146 3.45 5.09 -1.15
C PHE A 146 2.41 5.35 -2.25
N VAL A 147 1.53 6.30 -1.99
CA VAL A 147 0.62 6.89 -2.96
C VAL A 147 1.13 8.29 -3.23
N ILE A 148 1.60 8.49 -4.45
CA ILE A 148 2.24 9.71 -4.90
C ILE A 148 1.26 10.40 -5.85
N LYS A 149 1.05 11.71 -5.66
CA LYS A 149 0.23 12.54 -6.52
C LYS A 149 1.01 13.80 -6.87
N ASN A 150 1.24 14.03 -8.16
CA ASN A 150 1.99 15.17 -8.68
C ASN A 150 3.35 15.37 -8.00
N GLY A 151 4.03 14.28 -7.64
CA GLY A 151 5.31 14.32 -6.93
C GLY A 151 5.24 14.25 -5.42
N GLU A 152 4.08 14.43 -4.81
CA GLU A 152 3.92 14.46 -3.36
C GLU A 152 3.37 13.13 -2.83
N ILE A 153 3.91 12.66 -1.72
CA ILE A 153 3.35 11.49 -1.02
C ILE A 153 2.07 11.93 -0.30
N VAL A 154 0.92 11.57 -0.86
CA VAL A 154 -0.40 11.89 -0.27
C VAL A 154 -0.92 10.78 0.65
N GLY A 155 -0.35 9.59 0.56
CA GLY A 155 -0.68 8.47 1.43
C GLY A 155 0.47 7.48 1.54
N SER A 156 0.58 6.83 2.70
CA SER A 156 1.56 5.78 2.91
C SER A 156 1.03 4.72 3.88
N HIS A 157 1.57 3.51 3.77
CA HIS A 157 1.35 2.47 4.76
C HIS A 157 2.57 1.57 4.85
N LEU A 158 3.14 1.50 6.06
CA LEU A 158 4.22 0.61 6.40
C LEU A 158 3.66 -0.68 7.01
N SER A 159 4.23 -1.82 6.63
CA SER A 159 3.95 -3.13 7.22
C SER A 159 2.51 -3.62 6.96
N LEU A 160 1.96 -4.34 7.94
CA LEU A 160 0.61 -4.89 7.97
C LEU A 160 -0.24 -4.10 8.99
N VAL A 161 -1.34 -4.69 9.46
CA VAL A 161 -2.15 -4.12 10.54
C VAL A 161 -1.51 -4.31 11.91
N ASN A 162 -1.76 -3.37 12.83
CA ASN A 162 -1.19 -3.36 14.18
C ASN A 162 -1.55 -4.61 15.01
N SER A 163 -2.66 -5.28 14.67
CA SER A 163 -3.12 -6.51 15.34
C SER A 163 -2.40 -7.77 14.89
N TYR A 164 -1.57 -7.72 13.84
CA TYR A 164 -0.85 -8.88 13.32
C TYR A 164 0.16 -9.43 14.34
N ARG A 165 0.21 -10.76 14.49
CA ARG A 165 1.08 -11.45 15.46
C ARG A 165 1.88 -12.61 14.84
N GLY A 166 1.93 -12.70 13.51
CA GLY A 166 2.58 -13.80 12.79
C GLY A 166 1.59 -14.76 12.13
N GLY A 167 2.10 -15.57 11.20
CA GLY A 167 1.29 -16.53 10.43
C GLY A 167 0.55 -15.88 9.25
N ASN A 168 -0.60 -16.44 8.89
CA ASN A 168 -1.47 -15.87 7.87
C ASN A 168 -2.38 -14.80 8.47
N LEU A 169 -2.74 -13.79 7.67
CA LEU A 169 -3.76 -12.82 8.08
C LEU A 169 -5.09 -13.52 8.36
N SER A 170 -5.77 -13.12 9.43
CA SER A 170 -7.18 -13.45 9.61
C SER A 170 -8.05 -12.66 8.62
N ASP A 171 -9.28 -13.12 8.38
CA ASP A 171 -10.24 -12.39 7.53
C ASP A 171 -10.43 -10.93 7.95
N GLY A 172 -10.43 -10.67 9.26
CA GLY A 172 -10.53 -9.31 9.81
C GLY A 172 -9.32 -8.47 9.46
N GLN A 173 -8.12 -9.02 9.62
CA GLN A 173 -6.86 -8.34 9.30
C GLN A 173 -6.70 -8.09 7.81
N TYR A 174 -7.07 -9.08 6.97
CA TYR A 174 -7.10 -8.93 5.52
C TYR A 174 -8.03 -7.78 5.11
N LYS A 175 -9.27 -7.74 5.63
CA LYS A 175 -10.24 -6.68 5.31
C LYS A 175 -9.76 -5.31 5.79
N GLU A 176 -9.21 -5.24 7.00
CA GLU A 176 -8.66 -4.01 7.56
C GLU A 176 -7.51 -3.47 6.69
N LEU A 177 -6.54 -4.32 6.34
CA LEU A 177 -5.40 -3.95 5.49
C LEU A 177 -5.85 -3.51 4.09
N LYS A 178 -6.77 -4.26 3.47
CA LYS A 178 -7.37 -3.89 2.18
C LYS A 178 -8.03 -2.52 2.23
N ASN A 179 -8.77 -2.24 3.30
CA ASN A 179 -9.44 -0.94 3.48
C ASN A 179 -8.44 0.20 3.70
N ILE A 180 -7.32 -0.04 4.38
CA ILE A 180 -6.22 0.92 4.50
C ILE A 180 -5.67 1.26 3.11
N TYR A 181 -5.35 0.25 2.29
CA TYR A 181 -4.85 0.46 0.94
C TYR A 181 -5.85 1.21 0.05
N ILE A 182 -7.12 0.81 0.03
CA ILE A 182 -8.16 1.52 -0.72
C ILE A 182 -8.25 2.98 -0.28
N ARG A 183 -8.22 3.25 1.03
CA ARG A 183 -8.32 4.60 1.59
C ARG A 183 -7.16 5.49 1.12
N ILE A 184 -5.91 5.02 1.20
CA ILE A 184 -4.76 5.82 0.76
C ILE A 184 -4.75 6.00 -0.76
N MET A 185 -5.15 4.99 -1.53
CA MET A 185 -5.17 5.05 -3.00
C MET A 185 -6.25 6.00 -3.54
N LYS A 186 -7.41 6.11 -2.87
CA LYS A 186 -8.46 7.08 -3.22
C LYS A 186 -7.96 8.53 -3.22
N LYS A 187 -6.90 8.84 -2.47
CA LYS A 187 -6.28 10.18 -2.48
C LYS A 187 -5.68 10.59 -3.82
N LEU A 188 -5.51 9.67 -4.77
CA LEU A 188 -5.14 10.00 -6.15
C LEU A 188 -6.22 10.87 -6.82
N SER A 189 -7.50 10.71 -6.45
CA SER A 189 -8.62 11.46 -7.01
C SER A 189 -9.05 12.70 -6.21
N ASP A 190 -8.49 12.93 -5.02
CA ASP A 190 -8.85 14.04 -4.13
C ASP A 190 -8.28 15.39 -4.60
#